data_AF-E9SE58-F1
#
_entry.id   AF-E9SE58-F1
#
_cell.length_a   1.000
_cell.length_b   1.000
_cell.length_c   1.000
_cell.angle_alpha   90.00
_cell.angle_beta   90.00
_cell.angle_gamma   90.00
#
_symmetry.space_group_name_H-M   'P 1'
#
loop_
_entity.id
_entity.type
_entity.pdbx_description
1 polymer ?
#
loop_
_entity_poly.entity_id
_entity_poly.type
_entity_poly.pdbx_seq_one_letter_code
_entity_poly.pdbx_strand_id
1 'polypeptide(L)'
;MRNGIFKKFASVLMAAGIMTGSALTAFADGDVTLDCSDAIESEGWTQSVKFGYNREDPNGAKNFDATRMTPDSVIKVTYDIVEDHFDETQATGYPVELIFQSWSYPDSPLAGSDGSLWAKVAPATVDAASNTEEFAYADIVAAYGSDNFEKVDAVLFGSTNDAKILVTGVTITNCKDEGDHWVDPSIAQAAEEAEKKEKANTKKNIIGIVVGIAAGVIVAVGVVWFIISSKSREAFDVTTGEFVDKKDAK
;
A
#
# COMPACT_ATOMS: atom_id res chain seq x y z
N MET A 1 11.89 -53.79 -24.67
CA MET A 1 11.10 -53.08 -25.70
C MET A 1 10.21 -52.06 -25.00
N ARG A 2 10.26 -50.79 -25.46
CA ARG A 2 9.42 -49.59 -25.13
C ARG A 2 9.47 -49.10 -23.67
N ASN A 3 10.19 -48.03 -23.31
CA ASN A 3 10.09 -46.60 -23.69
C ASN A 3 8.66 -46.01 -23.66
N GLY A 4 8.48 -44.91 -22.92
CA GLY A 4 7.33 -44.01 -23.03
C GLY A 4 6.94 -43.36 -21.70
N ILE A 5 7.61 -42.29 -21.25
CA ILE A 5 7.28 -40.87 -21.54
C ILE A 5 6.22 -40.29 -20.59
N PHE A 6 6.70 -39.33 -19.78
CA PHE A 6 5.98 -38.25 -19.11
C PHE A 6 4.69 -37.82 -19.83
N LYS A 7 3.60 -37.66 -19.07
CA LYS A 7 2.48 -36.80 -19.48
C LYS A 7 2.17 -35.80 -18.40
N LYS A 8 2.62 -34.57 -18.66
CA LYS A 8 2.06 -33.32 -18.14
C LYS A 8 0.54 -33.31 -18.40
N PHE A 9 -0.26 -32.90 -17.42
CA PHE A 9 -1.60 -32.41 -17.68
C PHE A 9 -1.61 -30.90 -17.47
N ALA A 10 -1.55 -30.20 -18.58
CA ALA A 10 -1.95 -28.81 -18.68
C ALA A 10 -3.48 -28.72 -18.82
N SER A 11 -3.98 -27.51 -18.55
CA SER A 11 -5.21 -26.89 -19.07
C SER A 11 -6.57 -27.35 -18.54
N VAL A 12 -7.20 -26.46 -17.77
CA VAL A 12 -8.61 -26.08 -17.99
C VAL A 12 -8.64 -24.57 -18.21
N LEU A 13 -8.63 -24.19 -19.49
CA LEU A 13 -9.17 -22.91 -19.96
C LEU A 13 -10.70 -23.03 -19.94
N MET A 14 -11.39 -22.12 -19.26
CA MET A 14 -12.80 -21.83 -19.51
C MET A 14 -12.87 -20.42 -20.09
N ALA A 15 -13.36 -20.33 -21.32
CA ALA A 15 -13.38 -19.13 -22.13
C ALA A 15 -14.69 -18.34 -22.00
N ALA A 16 -14.54 -17.02 -22.14
CA ALA A 16 -15.42 -16.06 -22.81
C ALA A 16 -16.80 -15.72 -22.20
N GLY A 17 -16.87 -14.55 -21.55
CA GLY A 17 -18.03 -13.66 -21.59
C GLY A 17 -17.66 -12.37 -22.32
N ILE A 18 -18.15 -12.21 -23.56
CA ILE A 18 -18.01 -10.98 -24.35
C ILE A 18 -18.94 -9.92 -23.74
N MET A 19 -18.39 -8.82 -23.20
CA MET A 19 -19.10 -7.56 -23.10
C MET A 19 -18.50 -6.56 -24.09
N THR A 20 -19.17 -6.43 -25.23
CA THR A 20 -19.04 -5.29 -26.14
C THR A 20 -19.75 -4.08 -25.54
N GLY A 21 -19.03 -2.97 -25.35
CA GLY A 21 -19.61 -1.73 -24.84
C GLY A 21 -18.64 -0.56 -24.69
N SER A 22 -18.07 -0.12 -25.82
CA SER A 22 -17.68 1.26 -26.18
C SER A 22 -17.31 2.28 -25.08
N ALA A 23 -16.01 2.56 -24.93
CA ALA A 23 -15.38 3.84 -25.27
C ALA A 23 -13.88 3.77 -24.90
N LEU A 24 -13.02 3.62 -25.92
CA LEU A 24 -11.59 3.91 -25.80
C LEU A 24 -11.44 5.42 -25.56
N THR A 25 -11.20 5.79 -24.32
CA THR A 25 -10.44 6.98 -23.94
C THR A 25 -9.86 6.75 -22.56
N ALA A 26 -8.72 6.08 -22.51
CA ALA A 26 -7.78 6.23 -21.41
C ALA A 26 -6.47 6.69 -22.07
N PHE A 27 -6.19 7.99 -22.00
CA PHE A 27 -4.80 8.42 -22.10
C PHE A 27 -4.15 7.91 -20.81
N ALA A 28 -3.48 6.75 -20.89
CA ALA A 28 -2.51 6.39 -19.88
C ALA A 28 -1.29 7.28 -20.15
N ASP A 29 -0.96 8.15 -19.19
CA ASP A 29 0.02 9.22 -19.39
C ASP A 29 1.45 8.79 -19.03
N GLY A 30 1.64 7.58 -18.51
CA GLY A 30 2.95 6.94 -18.47
C GLY A 30 3.11 5.88 -17.38
N ASP A 31 4.33 5.36 -17.30
CA ASP A 31 4.75 4.42 -16.26
C ASP A 31 5.13 5.17 -14.99
N VAL A 32 4.84 4.58 -13.83
CA VAL A 32 5.22 5.09 -12.52
C VAL A 32 6.34 4.21 -11.96
N THR A 33 7.50 4.80 -11.68
CA THR A 33 8.58 4.12 -10.93
C THR A 33 8.52 4.52 -9.47
N LEU A 34 8.51 3.53 -8.58
CA LEU A 34 8.48 3.75 -7.14
C LEU A 34 9.89 3.67 -6.54
N ASP A 35 10.17 4.54 -5.58
CA ASP A 35 11.48 4.62 -4.92
C ASP A 35 11.66 3.47 -3.92
N CYS A 36 12.56 2.54 -4.25
CA CYS A 36 12.88 1.38 -3.43
C CYS A 36 14.14 1.58 -2.58
N SER A 37 14.66 2.80 -2.45
CA SER A 37 15.93 3.08 -1.74
C SER A 37 15.93 2.71 -0.25
N ASP A 38 14.75 2.68 0.37
CA ASP A 38 14.54 2.28 1.76
C ASP A 38 14.03 0.84 1.91
N ALA A 39 14.07 0.05 0.83
CA ALA A 39 13.74 -1.37 0.91
C ALA A 39 14.74 -2.09 1.84
N ILE A 40 14.22 -3.08 2.56
CA ILE A 40 15.01 -3.92 3.47
C ILE A 40 15.01 -5.37 3.00
N GLU A 41 16.00 -6.14 3.43
CA GLU A 41 15.99 -7.59 3.24
C GLU A 41 14.74 -8.17 3.92
N SER A 42 14.05 -9.06 3.21
CA SER A 42 12.82 -9.69 3.65
C SER A 42 12.95 -11.20 3.55
N GLU A 43 12.52 -11.89 4.59
CA GLU A 43 12.41 -13.35 4.66
C GLU A 43 11.10 -13.78 5.34
N GLY A 44 10.62 -14.99 5.05
CA GLY A 44 9.54 -15.64 5.81
C GLY A 44 8.24 -14.86 5.84
N TRP A 45 7.74 -14.39 4.68
CA TRP A 45 6.47 -13.65 4.55
C TRP A 45 6.48 -12.26 5.21
N THR A 46 7.65 -11.64 5.31
CA THR A 46 7.80 -10.24 5.71
C THR A 46 7.78 -9.32 4.48
N GLN A 47 7.81 -8.01 4.69
CA GLN A 47 7.73 -7.02 3.61
C GLN A 47 9.08 -6.33 3.43
N SER A 48 9.58 -6.33 2.21
CA SER A 48 10.82 -5.63 1.83
C SER A 48 10.57 -4.13 1.67
N VAL A 49 9.47 -3.75 1.03
CA VAL A 49 9.09 -2.34 0.85
C VAL A 49 7.56 -2.18 0.88
N LYS A 50 7.11 -1.02 1.35
CA LYS A 50 5.70 -0.63 1.45
C LYS A 50 5.51 0.76 0.86
N PHE A 51 4.51 0.90 0.00
CA PHE A 51 4.04 2.16 -0.53
C PHE A 51 2.64 2.43 0.02
N GLY A 52 2.50 3.46 0.84
CA GLY A 52 1.20 3.85 1.39
C GLY A 52 0.38 4.64 0.38
N TYR A 53 -0.86 4.94 0.74
CA TYR A 53 -1.54 6.10 0.19
C TYR A 53 -1.30 7.32 1.11
N ASN A 54 -0.73 8.39 0.56
CA ASN A 54 -0.75 9.71 1.19
C ASN A 54 -0.72 10.79 0.10
N ARG A 55 -1.84 11.50 -0.05
CA ARG A 55 -1.99 12.61 -1.00
C ARG A 55 -1.13 13.84 -0.63
N GLU A 56 -0.70 13.94 0.62
CA GLU A 56 -0.05 15.13 1.20
C GLU A 56 1.44 14.96 1.47
N ASP A 57 2.10 13.91 0.96
CA ASP A 57 3.55 13.79 1.05
C ASP A 57 4.23 14.68 -0.01
N PRO A 58 4.89 15.78 0.40
CA PRO A 58 5.52 16.72 -0.54
C PRO A 58 6.72 16.12 -1.27
N ASN A 59 7.24 14.96 -0.83
CA ASN A 59 8.37 14.28 -1.45
C ASN A 59 7.94 13.13 -2.36
N GLY A 60 6.67 12.71 -2.34
CA GLY A 60 6.09 11.70 -3.25
C GLY A 60 6.73 10.30 -3.27
N ALA A 61 7.83 10.10 -2.53
CA ALA A 61 8.72 8.95 -2.70
C ALA A 61 8.14 7.64 -2.16
N LYS A 62 7.19 7.69 -1.23
CA LYS A 62 6.67 6.49 -0.54
C LYS A 62 5.18 6.27 -0.69
N ASN A 63 4.56 6.92 -1.68
CA ASN A 63 3.13 6.78 -1.90
C ASN A 63 2.82 6.38 -3.31
N PHE A 64 1.87 5.45 -3.42
CA PHE A 64 1.26 5.11 -4.68
C PHE A 64 -0.25 5.12 -4.51
N ASP A 65 -0.92 5.91 -5.34
CA ASP A 65 -2.37 5.86 -5.44
C ASP A 65 -2.77 4.74 -6.40
N ALA A 66 -3.23 3.62 -5.84
CA ALA A 66 -3.67 2.46 -6.59
C ALA A 66 -4.82 2.76 -7.57
N THR A 67 -5.61 3.81 -7.33
CA THR A 67 -6.68 4.21 -8.27
C THR A 67 -6.13 4.78 -9.57
N ARG A 68 -4.83 5.09 -9.66
CA ARG A 68 -4.16 5.48 -10.91
C ARG A 68 -4.00 4.32 -11.88
N MET A 69 -4.04 3.07 -11.42
CA MET A 69 -3.91 1.91 -12.29
C MET A 69 -5.09 1.84 -13.27
N THR A 70 -4.82 1.34 -14.47
CA THR A 70 -5.82 1.05 -15.50
C THR A 70 -5.94 -0.45 -15.71
N PRO A 71 -6.98 -0.95 -16.41
CA PRO A 71 -7.08 -2.37 -16.75
C PRO A 71 -5.88 -2.94 -17.52
N ASP A 72 -5.09 -2.07 -18.17
CA ASP A 72 -3.89 -2.44 -18.92
C ASP A 72 -2.60 -2.30 -18.09
N SER A 73 -2.68 -1.91 -16.82
CA SER A 73 -1.52 -1.77 -15.94
C SER A 73 -0.89 -3.12 -15.61
N VAL A 74 0.43 -3.13 -15.56
CA VAL A 74 1.26 -4.24 -15.07
C VAL A 74 2.20 -3.70 -14.01
N ILE A 75 2.26 -4.36 -12.86
CA ILE A 75 3.28 -4.07 -11.85
C ILE A 75 4.47 -4.98 -12.14
N LYS A 76 5.62 -4.39 -12.42
CA LYS A 76 6.90 -5.08 -12.60
C LYS A 76 7.78 -4.84 -11.39
N VAL A 77 8.30 -5.91 -10.81
CA VAL A 77 9.19 -5.90 -9.65
C VAL A 77 10.53 -6.50 -10.04
N THR A 78 11.62 -5.86 -9.65
CA THR A 78 12.97 -6.41 -9.71
C THR A 78 13.52 -6.51 -8.30
N TYR A 79 14.24 -7.61 -8.02
CA TYR A 79 14.74 -7.92 -6.70
C TYR A 79 16.11 -8.61 -6.77
N ASP A 80 16.84 -8.55 -5.66
CA ASP A 80 17.99 -9.39 -5.43
C ASP A 80 17.58 -10.58 -4.58
N ILE A 81 18.14 -11.75 -4.90
CA ILE A 81 18.10 -12.92 -4.02
C ILE A 81 19.30 -12.80 -3.08
N VAL A 82 19.03 -12.62 -1.80
CA VAL A 82 20.05 -12.50 -0.75
C VAL A 82 20.46 -13.89 -0.27
N GLU A 83 19.47 -14.75 0.00
CA GLU A 83 19.67 -16.15 0.37
C GLU A 83 18.58 -17.02 -0.26
N ASP A 84 18.98 -18.15 -0.84
CA ASP A 84 18.05 -19.18 -1.29
C ASP A 84 17.55 -19.98 -0.07
N HIS A 85 16.25 -19.95 0.18
CA HIS A 85 15.60 -20.75 1.23
C HIS A 85 14.68 -21.78 0.61
N PHE A 86 15.23 -22.57 -0.32
CA PHE A 86 14.44 -23.54 -1.05
C PHE A 86 14.10 -24.76 -0.18
N ASP A 87 12.93 -24.74 0.46
CA ASP A 87 12.25 -25.93 0.95
C ASP A 87 11.17 -26.35 -0.08
N GLU A 88 11.45 -27.41 -0.84
CA GLU A 88 10.51 -27.97 -1.85
C GLU A 88 9.12 -28.28 -1.29
N THR A 89 8.99 -28.49 0.04
CA THR A 89 7.70 -28.79 0.67
C THR A 89 6.85 -27.55 0.94
N GLN A 90 7.44 -26.36 0.88
CA GLN A 90 6.78 -25.08 1.14
C GLN A 90 6.91 -24.05 0.01
N ALA A 91 7.48 -24.47 -1.12
CA ALA A 91 7.77 -23.57 -2.23
C ALA A 91 6.50 -23.02 -2.89
N THR A 92 6.46 -21.71 -3.11
CA THR A 92 5.40 -20.99 -3.82
C THR A 92 5.63 -20.98 -5.33
N GLY A 93 6.88 -21.13 -5.77
CA GLY A 93 7.29 -21.05 -7.17
C GLY A 93 7.62 -19.64 -7.65
N TYR A 94 7.71 -18.69 -6.71
CA TYR A 94 8.02 -17.28 -6.95
C TYR A 94 8.54 -16.62 -5.66
N PRO A 95 9.67 -15.89 -5.68
CA PRO A 95 10.21 -15.19 -4.52
C PRO A 95 9.42 -14.00 -3.97
N VAL A 96 8.68 -13.25 -4.79
CA VAL A 96 8.01 -12.01 -4.34
C VAL A 96 6.50 -12.19 -4.16
N GLU A 97 5.96 -11.83 -3.00
CA GLU A 97 4.53 -11.58 -2.85
C GLU A 97 4.19 -10.10 -3.04
N LEU A 98 3.10 -9.85 -3.76
CA LEU A 98 2.45 -8.54 -3.82
C LEU A 98 1.20 -8.54 -2.92
N ILE A 99 1.01 -7.49 -2.14
CA ILE A 99 -0.17 -7.33 -1.28
C ILE A 99 -0.82 -5.97 -1.54
N PHE A 100 -2.11 -5.99 -1.86
CA PHE A 100 -2.98 -4.82 -1.79
C PHE A 100 -3.72 -4.85 -0.45
N GLN A 101 -3.35 -3.91 0.43
CA GLN A 101 -3.81 -3.87 1.81
C GLN A 101 -4.84 -2.75 2.02
N SER A 102 -5.91 -3.08 2.75
CA SER A 102 -6.89 -2.12 3.26
C SER A 102 -7.19 -2.38 4.73
N TRP A 103 -7.40 -1.30 5.48
CA TRP A 103 -7.83 -1.22 6.88
C TRP A 103 -9.17 -0.48 7.01
N SER A 104 -9.61 0.18 5.94
CA SER A 104 -10.68 1.18 5.94
C SER A 104 -12.03 0.66 5.41
N TYR A 105 -12.39 -0.60 5.70
CA TYR A 105 -13.61 -1.26 5.20
C TYR A 105 -13.76 -1.07 3.68
N PRO A 106 -12.88 -1.69 2.87
CA PRO A 106 -12.92 -1.54 1.44
C PRO A 106 -14.23 -2.07 0.87
N ASP A 107 -14.63 -1.56 -0.30
CA ASP A 107 -15.74 -2.12 -1.07
C ASP A 107 -15.29 -3.41 -1.77
N SER A 108 -15.04 -4.43 -0.96
CA SER A 108 -14.61 -5.74 -1.39
C SER A 108 -15.38 -6.84 -0.64
N PRO A 109 -15.88 -7.86 -1.35
CA PRO A 109 -16.52 -9.01 -0.71
C PRO A 109 -15.52 -9.89 0.07
N LEU A 110 -14.22 -9.65 -0.07
CA LEU A 110 -13.15 -10.39 0.58
C LEU A 110 -12.67 -9.73 1.88
N ALA A 111 -13.19 -8.56 2.21
CA ALA A 111 -12.88 -7.88 3.45
C ALA A 111 -13.28 -8.75 4.66
N GLY A 112 -12.39 -8.83 5.64
CA GLY A 112 -12.65 -9.46 6.93
C GLY A 112 -13.76 -8.75 7.70
N SER A 113 -14.28 -9.41 8.72
CA SER A 113 -15.32 -8.82 9.59
C SER A 113 -14.85 -7.58 10.36
N ASP A 114 -13.53 -7.39 10.48
CA ASP A 114 -12.90 -6.21 11.07
C ASP A 114 -12.64 -5.08 10.06
N GLY A 115 -13.06 -5.25 8.80
CA GLY A 115 -12.87 -4.29 7.72
C GLY A 115 -11.47 -4.33 7.10
N SER A 116 -10.61 -5.26 7.51
CA SER A 116 -9.28 -5.42 6.93
C SER A 116 -9.30 -6.32 5.70
N LEU A 117 -8.41 -6.06 4.75
CA LEU A 117 -8.18 -6.92 3.59
C LEU A 117 -6.69 -6.95 3.27
N TRP A 118 -6.16 -8.14 3.06
CA TRP A 118 -4.80 -8.41 2.63
C TRP A 118 -4.86 -9.24 1.36
N ALA A 119 -5.05 -8.57 0.23
CA ALA A 119 -5.16 -9.23 -1.07
C ALA A 119 -3.77 -9.64 -1.56
N LYS A 120 -3.39 -10.88 -1.27
CA LYS A 120 -2.14 -11.48 -1.73
C LYS A 120 -2.25 -11.87 -3.20
N VAL A 121 -1.30 -11.44 -4.01
CA VAL A 121 -1.28 -11.64 -5.47
C VAL A 121 -0.03 -12.43 -5.83
N ALA A 122 -0.21 -13.51 -6.58
CA ALA A 122 0.88 -14.24 -7.21
C ALA A 122 1.28 -13.56 -8.52
N PRO A 123 2.55 -13.63 -8.95
CA PRO A 123 2.96 -13.07 -10.22
C PRO A 123 2.35 -13.85 -11.39
N ALA A 124 1.99 -13.13 -12.44
CA ALA A 124 1.57 -13.70 -13.72
C ALA A 124 2.77 -14.24 -14.52
N THR A 125 3.93 -13.59 -14.36
CA THR A 125 5.20 -13.97 -15.01
C THR A 125 6.33 -13.93 -14.00
N VAL A 126 7.18 -14.95 -14.04
CA VAL A 126 8.45 -15.02 -13.28
C VAL A 126 9.60 -15.17 -14.27
N ASP A 127 10.52 -14.22 -14.29
CA ASP A 127 11.79 -14.29 -15.01
C ASP A 127 12.94 -14.46 -14.02
N ALA A 128 13.26 -15.73 -13.75
CA ALA A 128 14.35 -16.10 -12.84
C ALA A 128 15.75 -15.70 -13.36
N ALA A 129 15.91 -15.41 -14.66
CA ALA A 129 17.22 -15.01 -15.18
C ALA A 129 17.55 -13.54 -14.86
N SER A 130 16.51 -12.71 -14.70
CA SER A 130 16.63 -11.28 -14.41
C SER A 130 16.06 -10.90 -13.05
N ASN A 131 15.71 -11.87 -12.21
CA ASN A 131 15.04 -11.69 -10.92
C ASN A 131 13.92 -10.67 -10.99
N THR A 132 13.01 -10.92 -11.93
CA THR A 132 11.92 -10.01 -12.24
C THR A 132 10.60 -10.77 -12.22
N GLU A 133 9.59 -10.15 -11.64
CA GLU A 133 8.23 -10.66 -11.58
C GLU A 133 7.24 -9.60 -12.07
N GLU A 134 6.19 -10.05 -12.75
CA GLU A 134 5.13 -9.18 -13.26
C GLU A 134 3.76 -9.61 -12.72
N PHE A 135 2.99 -8.66 -12.22
CA PHE A 135 1.64 -8.85 -11.68
C PHE A 135 0.64 -8.12 -12.58
N ALA A 136 -0.30 -8.87 -13.16
CA ALA A 136 -1.31 -8.31 -14.04
C ALA A 136 -2.44 -7.67 -13.23
N TYR A 137 -2.99 -6.55 -13.73
CA TYR A 137 -4.14 -5.89 -13.11
C TYR A 137 -5.31 -6.85 -12.83
N ALA A 138 -5.63 -7.74 -13.77
CA ALA A 138 -6.73 -8.69 -13.61
C ALA A 138 -6.53 -9.63 -12.40
N ASP A 139 -5.30 -10.07 -12.13
CA ASP A 139 -4.99 -10.93 -10.98
C ASP A 139 -5.07 -10.15 -9.66
N ILE A 140 -4.67 -8.87 -9.69
CA ILE A 140 -4.82 -7.96 -8.56
C ILE A 140 -6.30 -7.75 -8.23
N VAL A 141 -7.14 -7.47 -9.23
CA VAL A 141 -8.60 -7.34 -9.08
C VAL A 141 -9.21 -8.62 -8.54
N ALA A 142 -8.79 -9.79 -9.05
CA ALA A 142 -9.30 -11.07 -8.58
C ALA A 142 -8.93 -11.34 -7.11
N ALA A 143 -7.70 -11.02 -6.71
CA ALA A 143 -7.23 -11.17 -5.33
C ALA A 143 -7.88 -10.15 -4.37
N TYR A 144 -8.14 -8.93 -4.86
CA TYR A 144 -8.80 -7.87 -4.08
C TYR A 144 -10.32 -8.04 -4.04
N GLY A 145 -10.91 -8.74 -5.02
CA GLY A 145 -12.34 -9.00 -5.14
C GLY A 145 -13.14 -7.85 -5.76
N SER A 146 -12.49 -6.76 -6.15
CA SER A 146 -13.07 -5.54 -6.73
C SER A 146 -12.00 -4.76 -7.51
N ASP A 147 -12.41 -3.99 -8.50
CA ASP A 147 -11.57 -3.01 -9.21
C ASP A 147 -11.64 -1.60 -8.59
N ASN A 148 -12.46 -1.43 -7.55
CA ASN A 148 -12.50 -0.20 -6.75
C ASN A 148 -11.35 -0.17 -5.73
N PHE A 149 -10.27 0.51 -6.09
CA PHE A 149 -9.08 0.68 -5.25
C PHE A 149 -9.07 1.96 -4.40
N GLU A 150 -10.20 2.66 -4.27
CA GLU A 150 -10.27 3.96 -3.58
C GLU A 150 -9.93 3.88 -2.08
N LYS A 151 -9.90 2.66 -1.51
CA LYS A 151 -9.61 2.39 -0.09
C LYS A 151 -8.38 1.49 0.10
N VAL A 152 -7.52 1.36 -0.90
CA VAL A 152 -6.24 0.64 -0.76
C VAL A 152 -5.26 1.51 0.04
N ASP A 153 -5.08 1.18 1.31
CA ASP A 153 -4.21 1.95 2.21
C ASP A 153 -2.72 1.75 1.89
N ALA A 154 -2.34 0.59 1.32
CA ALA A 154 -0.97 0.32 0.92
C ALA A 154 -0.81 -0.78 -0.12
N VAL A 155 0.24 -0.65 -0.93
CA VAL A 155 0.80 -1.70 -1.79
C VAL A 155 2.13 -2.16 -1.18
N LEU A 156 2.25 -3.45 -0.90
CA LEU A 156 3.41 -4.03 -0.24
C LEU A 156 4.06 -5.10 -1.11
N PHE A 157 5.38 -5.17 -1.04
CA PHE A 157 6.19 -6.18 -1.71
C PHE A 157 7.04 -6.91 -0.68
N GLY A 158 6.95 -8.23 -0.65
CA GLY A 158 7.53 -9.06 0.39
C GLY A 158 8.11 -10.37 -0.12
N SER A 159 8.82 -11.07 0.75
CA SER A 159 9.35 -12.40 0.46
C SER A 159 8.27 -13.47 0.60
N THR A 160 8.36 -14.51 -0.20
CA THR A 160 7.71 -15.80 0.06
C THR A 160 8.67 -16.71 0.83
N ASN A 161 8.31 -18.00 0.96
CA ASN A 161 9.21 -19.02 1.49
C ASN A 161 10.34 -19.40 0.53
N ASP A 162 10.32 -18.95 -0.73
CA ASP A 162 11.26 -19.44 -1.74
C ASP A 162 12.67 -18.86 -1.57
N ALA A 163 12.75 -17.61 -1.11
CA ALA A 163 14.02 -16.92 -0.93
C ALA A 163 13.89 -15.73 0.02
N LYS A 164 15.00 -15.40 0.66
CA LYS A 164 15.22 -14.08 1.24
C LYS A 164 15.57 -13.11 0.13
N ILE A 165 14.83 -12.01 0.03
CA ILE A 165 14.95 -11.05 -1.07
C ILE A 165 15.21 -9.63 -0.59
N LEU A 166 15.68 -8.77 -1.50
CA LEU A 166 15.64 -7.32 -1.38
C LEU A 166 15.00 -6.75 -2.65
N VAL A 167 13.89 -6.02 -2.53
CA VAL A 167 13.27 -5.35 -3.68
C VAL A 167 14.12 -4.15 -4.09
N THR A 168 14.55 -4.10 -5.35
CA THR A 168 15.45 -3.06 -5.88
C THR A 168 14.79 -2.15 -6.90
N GLY A 169 13.64 -2.53 -7.45
CA GLY A 169 12.87 -1.69 -8.35
C GLY A 169 11.42 -2.11 -8.46
N VAL A 170 10.53 -1.12 -8.58
CA VAL A 170 9.11 -1.31 -8.90
C VAL A 170 8.69 -0.31 -9.95
N THR A 171 8.07 -0.80 -11.02
CA THR A 171 7.47 0.03 -12.08
C THR A 171 6.04 -0.43 -12.32
N ILE A 172 5.11 0.52 -12.42
CA ILE A 172 3.70 0.27 -12.69
C ILE A 172 3.35 0.92 -14.02
N THR A 173 3.00 0.13 -15.01
CA THR A 173 2.77 0.62 -16.37
C THR A 173 1.38 1.20 -16.55
N ASN A 174 1.21 2.00 -17.61
CA ASN A 174 -0.09 2.47 -18.09
C ASN A 174 -0.96 3.13 -16.99
N CYS A 175 -0.36 4.00 -16.16
CA CYS A 175 -1.09 4.71 -15.11
C CYS A 175 -1.75 5.99 -15.64
N LYS A 176 -2.82 6.41 -14.99
CA LYS A 176 -3.35 7.77 -15.06
C LYS A 176 -2.39 8.75 -14.37
N ASP A 177 -2.38 10.01 -14.79
CA ASP A 177 -1.62 11.07 -14.12
C ASP A 177 -2.11 11.30 -12.68
N GLU A 178 -3.42 11.38 -12.49
CA GLU A 178 -4.06 11.57 -11.19
C GLU A 178 -4.95 10.38 -10.82
N GLY A 179 -5.11 10.17 -9.51
CA GLY A 179 -5.99 9.16 -8.93
C GLY A 179 -7.18 9.78 -8.21
N ASP A 180 -8.17 8.93 -7.93
CA ASP A 180 -9.48 9.25 -7.36
C ASP A 180 -9.63 8.67 -5.94
N HIS A 181 -8.51 8.42 -5.25
CA HIS A 181 -8.52 7.75 -3.94
C HIS A 181 -9.36 8.51 -2.91
N TRP A 182 -10.05 7.75 -2.06
CA TRP A 182 -10.94 8.31 -1.07
C TRP A 182 -10.16 8.92 0.09
N VAL A 183 -10.40 10.20 0.35
CA VAL A 183 -9.87 10.90 1.53
C VAL A 183 -11.02 11.16 2.49
N ASP A 184 -10.88 10.72 3.75
CA ASP A 184 -11.89 10.97 4.78
C ASP A 184 -12.12 12.49 4.94
N PRO A 185 -13.34 13.00 4.66
CA PRO A 185 -13.64 14.42 4.76
C PRO A 185 -13.39 15.01 6.15
N SER A 186 -13.41 14.18 7.20
CA SER A 186 -13.12 14.62 8.58
C SER A 186 -11.65 14.99 8.79
N ILE A 187 -10.72 14.44 8.00
CA ILE A 187 -9.30 14.81 8.04
C ILE A 187 -9.12 16.24 7.52
N ALA A 188 -9.74 16.56 6.37
CA ALA A 188 -9.70 17.91 5.81
C ALA A 188 -10.33 18.94 6.76
N GLN A 189 -11.43 18.58 7.42
CA GLN A 189 -12.07 19.43 8.44
C GLN A 189 -11.17 19.62 9.67
N ALA A 190 -10.51 18.57 10.15
CA ALA A 190 -9.57 18.67 11.27
C ALA A 190 -8.34 19.53 10.93
N ALA A 191 -7.84 19.46 9.70
CA ALA A 191 -6.77 20.33 9.20
C ALA A 191 -7.23 21.80 9.13
N GLU A 192 -8.42 22.07 8.62
CA GLU A 192 -9.01 23.42 8.58
C GLU A 192 -9.26 23.99 9.99
N GLU A 193 -9.72 23.16 10.92
CA GLU A 193 -9.89 23.55 12.33
C GLU A 193 -8.55 23.83 13.03
N ALA A 194 -7.51 23.04 12.73
CA ALA A 194 -6.16 23.27 13.24
C ALA A 194 -5.60 24.60 12.71
N GLU A 195 -5.76 24.89 11.42
CA GLU A 195 -5.35 26.15 10.80
C GLU A 195 -6.13 27.35 11.39
N LYS A 196 -7.43 27.20 11.64
CA LYS A 196 -8.25 28.23 12.32
C LYS A 196 -7.79 28.47 13.75
N LYS A 197 -7.44 27.42 14.50
CA LYS A 197 -6.90 27.52 15.87
C LYS A 197 -5.52 28.17 15.88
N GLU A 198 -4.67 27.86 14.91
CA GLU A 198 -3.36 28.49 14.75
C GLU A 198 -3.51 29.99 14.42
N LYS A 199 -4.31 30.34 13.42
CA LYS A 199 -4.60 31.75 13.07
C LYS A 199 -5.21 32.52 14.24
N ALA A 200 -6.08 31.89 15.04
CA ALA A 200 -6.66 32.48 16.23
C ALA A 200 -5.62 32.71 17.35
N ASN A 201 -4.68 31.79 17.53
CA ASN A 201 -3.59 31.92 18.51
C ASN A 201 -2.53 32.94 18.07
N THR A 202 -2.17 32.98 16.79
CA THR A 202 -1.27 33.98 16.21
C THR A 202 -1.86 35.39 16.33
N LYS A 203 -3.18 35.55 16.15
CA LYS A 203 -3.87 36.84 16.36
C LYS A 203 -3.85 37.31 17.82
N LYS A 204 -3.85 36.40 18.80
CA LYS A 204 -3.73 36.73 20.23
C LYS A 204 -2.29 37.11 20.65
N ASN A 205 -1.29 36.65 19.91
CA ASN A 205 0.13 36.85 20.21
C ASN A 205 0.82 37.96 19.38
N ILE A 206 0.06 38.82 18.68
CA ILE A 206 0.56 39.97 17.89
C ILE A 206 1.13 41.14 18.75
N ILE A 207 1.57 40.86 19.97
CA ILE A 207 2.53 41.70 20.70
C ILE A 207 3.84 40.90 20.79
N GLY A 208 4.55 40.80 19.68
CA GLY A 208 5.92 40.26 19.65
C GLY A 208 6.28 39.44 18.41
N ILE A 209 6.99 40.10 17.49
CA ILE A 209 7.90 39.53 16.48
C ILE A 209 7.27 39.10 15.15
N VAL A 210 7.47 40.00 14.17
CA VAL A 210 7.54 39.71 12.74
C VAL A 210 8.97 39.29 12.43
N VAL A 211 9.19 38.01 12.11
CA VAL A 211 10.24 37.52 11.19
C VAL A 211 9.66 36.30 10.49
N GLY A 212 9.52 36.40 9.17
CA GLY A 212 8.97 35.33 8.32
C GLY A 212 9.97 34.23 8.01
N ILE A 213 9.44 33.27 7.24
CA ILE A 213 10.10 32.13 6.57
C ILE A 213 9.91 30.79 7.34
N ALA A 214 9.25 29.83 6.67
CA ALA A 214 9.22 28.38 6.91
C ALA A 214 8.26 27.76 7.99
N ALA A 215 7.04 28.26 8.15
CA ALA A 215 6.09 27.67 9.12
C ALA A 215 5.14 26.56 8.59
N GLY A 216 5.08 26.33 7.28
CA GLY A 216 4.10 25.36 6.71
C GLY A 216 4.45 23.88 6.88
N VAL A 217 5.73 23.54 7.12
CA VAL A 217 6.20 22.14 7.02
C VAL A 217 6.38 21.47 8.39
N ILE A 218 6.65 22.24 9.46
CA ILE A 218 6.93 21.66 10.79
C ILE A 218 5.63 21.40 11.59
N VAL A 219 4.58 22.20 11.36
CA VAL A 219 3.36 22.14 12.19
C VAL A 219 2.55 20.87 11.89
N ALA A 220 2.42 20.45 10.63
CA ALA A 220 1.68 19.23 10.27
C ALA A 220 2.33 17.95 10.83
N VAL A 221 3.66 17.83 10.75
CA VAL A 221 4.42 16.71 11.33
C VAL A 221 4.29 16.69 12.86
N GLY A 222 4.33 17.86 13.49
CA GLY A 222 4.14 18.01 14.93
C GLY A 222 2.75 17.59 15.40
N VAL A 223 1.70 17.88 14.63
CA VAL A 223 0.32 17.50 14.95
C VAL A 223 0.11 16.00 14.81
N VAL A 224 0.59 15.36 13.73
CA VAL A 224 0.51 13.90 13.56
C VAL A 224 1.30 13.17 14.64
N TRP A 225 2.53 13.62 14.94
CA TRP A 225 3.33 13.06 16.03
C TRP A 225 2.70 13.27 17.40
N PHE A 226 2.10 14.44 17.66
CA PHE A 226 1.36 14.70 18.90
C PHE A 226 0.08 13.86 19.01
N ILE A 227 -0.62 13.59 17.92
CA ILE A 227 -1.79 12.70 17.91
C ILE A 227 -1.35 11.26 18.21
N ILE A 228 -0.26 10.78 17.60
CA ILE A 228 0.29 9.44 17.87
C ILE A 228 0.81 9.33 19.31
N SER A 229 1.48 10.37 19.85
CA SER A 229 1.95 10.37 21.25
C SER A 229 0.83 10.60 22.28
N SER A 230 -0.27 11.26 21.89
CA SER A 230 -1.41 11.52 22.78
C SER A 230 -2.35 10.31 22.94
N LYS A 231 -2.28 9.30 22.04
CA LYS A 231 -3.10 8.07 22.13
C LYS A 231 -2.82 7.17 23.35
N SER A 232 -1.93 7.54 24.28
CA SER A 232 -1.66 6.76 25.51
C SER A 232 -1.73 7.58 26.81
N ARG A 233 -2.66 8.54 26.91
CA ARG A 233 -2.77 9.41 28.09
C ARG A 233 -3.75 8.92 29.17
N GLU A 234 -4.66 8.01 28.84
CA GLU A 234 -5.63 7.49 29.82
C GLU A 234 -5.21 6.09 30.32
N ALA A 235 -5.29 5.89 31.63
CA ALA A 235 -5.12 4.64 32.34
C ALA A 235 -6.42 4.31 33.10
N PHE A 236 -6.77 3.03 33.16
CA PHE A 236 -7.99 2.59 33.87
C PHE A 236 -7.72 2.58 35.38
N ASP A 237 -8.39 3.46 36.13
CA ASP A 237 -8.32 3.49 37.60
C ASP A 237 -9.30 2.47 38.17
N VAL A 238 -8.74 1.41 38.77
CA VAL A 238 -9.50 0.29 39.35
C VAL A 238 -10.27 0.67 40.63
N THR A 239 -10.00 1.83 41.21
CA THR A 239 -10.67 2.32 42.43
C THR A 239 -11.97 3.05 42.08
N THR A 240 -11.97 3.81 40.99
CA THR A 240 -13.13 4.59 40.53
C THR A 240 -13.91 3.89 39.42
N GLY A 241 -13.28 2.94 38.71
CA GLY A 241 -13.88 2.21 37.59
C GLY A 241 -13.94 3.02 36.30
N GLU A 242 -13.18 4.11 36.18
CA GLU A 242 -13.17 5.02 35.03
C GLU A 242 -11.77 5.16 34.44
N PHE A 243 -11.70 5.54 33.16
CA PHE A 243 -10.44 5.90 32.50
C PHE A 243 -10.04 7.32 32.90
N VAL A 244 -8.87 7.47 33.49
CA VAL A 244 -8.33 8.76 33.98
C VAL A 244 -6.96 9.05 33.39
N ASP A 245 -6.57 10.32 33.33
CA ASP A 245 -5.23 10.72 32.90
C ASP A 245 -4.15 10.00 33.74
N LYS A 246 -3.09 9.49 33.11
CA LYS A 246 -2.00 8.73 33.78
C LYS A 246 -1.33 9.44 34.97
N LYS A 247 -1.46 10.77 35.03
CA LYS A 247 -0.92 11.60 36.12
C LYS A 247 -1.76 11.53 37.39
N ASP A 248 -3.02 11.15 37.22
CA ASP A 248 -4.07 11.13 38.23
C ASP A 248 -4.50 9.71 38.59
N ALA A 249 -4.09 8.70 37.82
CA ALA A 249 -4.22 7.28 38.16
C ALA A 249 -3.40 6.94 39.42
N LYS A 250 -4.05 6.36 40.44
CA LYS A 250 -3.43 5.91 41.70
C LYS A 250 -3.24 4.41 41.78
#